data_AF-A0A4P7BJD8-F1
#
_entry.id   AF-A0A4P7BJD8-F1
#
_cell.length_a   1.000
_cell.length_b   1.000
_cell.length_c   1.000
_cell.angle_alpha   90.00
_cell.angle_beta   90.00
_cell.angle_gamma   90.00
#
_symmetry.space_group_name_H-M   'P 1'
#
loop_
_entity.id
_entity.type
_entity.pdbx_description
1 polymer ?
#
loop_
_entity_poly.entity_id
_entity_poly.type
_entity_poly.pdbx_seq_one_letter_code
_entity_poly.pdbx_strand_id
1 'polypeptide(L)'
;MTNETSDAIPLPTAEDHPAVKMPRGDKPTGNDAVALLTSDHDKAKQLFREYDRVARLGDVQLKNDLALQICLELTVHTQIEEELFYPAVRSETGDETMVRDAIQEHAEVKELIAHIQGMAADDQDMDDTVAMLRRAIEHHVEEEERDMFPQARRSDVDLGRLREQLADRKEQLEHDMGASPLRRGSHEAVGERSAIGQADS
;
A
#
# COMPACT_ATOMS: atom_id res chain seq x y z
N MET A 1 2.09 19.98 86.75
CA MET A 1 1.83 20.88 85.61
C MET A 1 2.47 20.23 84.40
N THR A 2 1.65 19.96 83.40
CA THR A 2 1.79 18.91 82.40
C THR A 2 2.72 19.26 81.25
N ASN A 3 3.41 18.23 80.77
CA ASN A 3 4.29 18.17 79.60
C ASN A 3 3.60 18.70 78.34
N GLU A 4 4.20 19.65 77.64
CA GLU A 4 3.81 20.00 76.26
C GLU A 4 4.59 19.16 75.25
N THR A 5 3.80 18.60 74.35
CA THR A 5 4.09 17.57 73.37
C THR A 5 4.89 18.10 72.19
N SER A 6 5.85 17.29 71.76
CA SER A 6 6.66 17.44 70.56
C SER A 6 5.80 17.15 69.31
N ASP A 7 5.57 18.15 68.47
CA ASP A 7 4.94 17.95 67.16
C ASP A 7 5.97 17.42 66.15
N ALA A 8 5.84 16.15 65.80
CA ALA A 8 6.57 15.52 64.71
C ALA A 8 5.84 15.78 63.39
N ILE A 9 6.54 16.38 62.42
CA ILE A 9 6.05 16.54 61.05
C ILE A 9 6.10 15.18 60.35
N PRO A 10 5.01 14.65 59.77
CA PRO A 10 5.05 13.40 59.03
C PRO A 10 5.67 13.62 57.64
N LEU A 11 6.58 12.73 57.24
CA LEU A 11 7.04 12.61 55.86
C LEU A 11 5.92 11.98 55.00
N PRO A 12 5.73 12.43 53.74
CA PRO A 12 4.74 11.83 52.86
C PRO A 12 5.17 10.41 52.47
N THR A 13 4.30 9.43 52.71
CA THR A 13 4.44 8.06 52.23
C THR A 13 4.11 7.98 50.75
N ALA A 14 5.00 7.35 49.97
CA ALA A 14 4.78 7.04 48.57
C ALA A 14 3.86 5.82 48.44
N GLU A 15 2.59 6.03 48.09
CA GLU A 15 1.73 5.03 47.44
C GLU A 15 0.65 5.79 46.63
N ASP A 16 0.32 5.25 45.46
CA ASP A 16 -0.71 5.66 44.49
C ASP A 16 -0.46 6.93 43.63
N HIS A 17 0.39 6.75 42.61
CA HIS A 17 0.28 7.52 41.37
C HIS A 17 -0.85 6.90 40.52
N PRO A 18 -1.99 7.58 40.29
CA PRO A 18 -2.92 7.13 39.27
C PRO A 18 -2.22 7.26 37.92
N ALA A 19 -2.15 6.16 37.17
CA ALA A 19 -1.74 6.17 35.77
C ALA A 19 -2.60 7.21 35.03
N VAL A 20 -1.98 8.33 34.64
CA VAL A 20 -2.61 9.33 33.78
C VAL A 20 -2.84 8.64 32.45
N LYS A 21 -4.06 8.17 32.24
CA LYS A 21 -4.52 7.66 30.95
C LYS A 21 -4.61 8.87 30.01
N MET A 22 -3.54 9.10 29.26
CA MET A 22 -3.49 10.11 28.22
C MET A 22 -4.69 9.91 27.28
N PRO A 23 -5.36 10.99 26.86
CA PRO A 23 -6.43 10.88 25.88
C PRO A 23 -5.85 10.27 24.60
N ARG A 24 -6.44 9.17 24.14
CA ARG A 24 -6.18 8.62 22.80
C ARG A 24 -6.49 9.74 21.81
N GLY A 25 -5.45 10.30 21.20
CA GLY A 25 -5.60 11.32 20.18
C GLY A 25 -6.40 10.72 19.04
N ASP A 26 -7.50 11.37 18.67
CA ASP A 26 -8.17 11.10 17.40
C ASP A 26 -7.13 11.33 16.29
N LYS A 27 -6.62 10.24 15.71
CA LYS A 27 -5.64 10.30 14.63
C LYS A 27 -6.35 10.83 13.38
N PRO A 28 -5.74 11.75 12.61
CA PRO A 28 -6.34 12.24 11.37
C PRO A 28 -6.50 11.05 10.40
N THR A 29 -7.74 10.67 10.13
CA THR A 29 -8.10 9.48 9.32
C THR A 29 -7.85 9.65 7.82
N GLY A 30 -7.32 10.80 7.38
CA GLY A 30 -7.19 11.17 5.97
C GLY A 30 -5.78 11.11 5.37
N ASN A 31 -4.73 10.88 6.18
CA ASN A 31 -3.35 10.85 5.68
C ASN A 31 -2.45 10.01 6.59
N ASP A 32 -2.69 8.69 6.64
CA ASP A 32 -1.95 7.73 7.45
C ASP A 32 -1.59 6.47 6.66
N ALA A 33 -0.89 5.52 7.30
CA ALA A 33 -0.42 4.28 6.66
C ALA A 33 -1.55 3.51 5.98
N VAL A 34 -2.71 3.39 6.64
CA VAL A 34 -3.89 2.73 6.08
C VAL A 34 -4.40 3.47 4.84
N ALA A 35 -4.46 4.81 4.87
CA ALA A 35 -4.86 5.59 3.70
C ALA A 35 -3.90 5.40 2.51
N LEU A 36 -2.60 5.24 2.76
CA LEU A 36 -1.61 4.92 1.72
C LEU A 36 -1.87 3.55 1.10
N LEU A 37 -2.02 2.51 1.92
CA LEU A 37 -2.26 1.14 1.44
C LEU A 37 -3.61 1.01 0.70
N THR A 38 -4.69 1.64 1.20
CA THR A 38 -5.97 1.72 0.47
C THR A 38 -5.81 2.41 -0.88
N SER A 39 -4.96 3.45 -0.99
CA SER A 39 -4.68 4.08 -2.28
C SER A 39 -3.96 3.13 -3.26
N ASP A 40 -3.13 2.23 -2.76
CA ASP A 40 -2.46 1.21 -3.56
C ASP A 40 -3.46 0.15 -4.04
N HIS A 41 -4.37 -0.29 -3.17
CA HIS A 41 -5.48 -1.17 -3.55
C HIS A 41 -6.33 -0.57 -4.68
N ASP A 42 -6.71 0.70 -4.55
CA ASP A 42 -7.50 1.41 -5.55
C ASP A 42 -6.76 1.53 -6.88
N LYS A 43 -5.43 1.74 -6.85
CA LYS A 43 -4.58 1.80 -8.03
C LYS A 43 -4.52 0.44 -8.73
N ALA A 44 -4.27 -0.65 -8.00
CA ALA A 44 -4.27 -2.00 -8.55
C ALA A 44 -5.62 -2.33 -9.22
N LYS A 45 -6.75 -2.03 -8.54
CA LYS A 45 -8.10 -2.21 -9.08
C LYS A 45 -8.36 -1.40 -10.35
N GLN A 46 -7.77 -0.21 -10.49
CA GLN A 46 -7.85 0.58 -11.72
C GLN A 46 -7.04 -0.06 -12.85
N LEU A 47 -5.84 -0.56 -12.56
CA LEU A 47 -4.99 -1.23 -13.55
C LEU A 47 -5.64 -2.52 -14.08
N PHE A 48 -6.24 -3.35 -13.23
CA PHE A 48 -6.99 -4.53 -13.69
C PHE A 48 -8.17 -4.15 -14.61
N ARG A 49 -8.91 -3.07 -14.29
CA ARG A 49 -10.00 -2.58 -15.16
C ARG A 49 -9.48 -2.04 -16.49
N GLU A 50 -8.28 -1.46 -16.50
CA GLU A 50 -7.61 -1.04 -17.74
C GLU A 50 -7.20 -2.26 -18.57
N TYR A 51 -6.57 -3.25 -17.93
CA TYR A 51 -6.18 -4.51 -18.54
C TYR A 51 -7.36 -5.18 -19.25
N ASP A 52 -8.49 -5.34 -18.55
CA ASP A 52 -9.72 -5.92 -19.12
C ASP A 52 -10.21 -5.15 -20.37
N ARG A 53 -10.05 -3.83 -20.38
CA ARG A 53 -10.47 -2.99 -21.50
C ARG A 53 -9.56 -3.18 -22.69
N VAL A 54 -8.25 -3.15 -22.47
CA VAL A 54 -7.25 -3.32 -23.52
C VAL A 54 -7.30 -4.74 -24.11
N ALA A 55 -7.49 -5.76 -23.28
CA ALA A 55 -7.67 -7.14 -23.71
C ALA A 55 -8.82 -7.28 -24.73
N ARG A 56 -9.95 -6.58 -24.52
CA ARG A 56 -11.08 -6.56 -25.47
C ARG A 56 -10.77 -5.85 -26.78
N LEU A 57 -9.79 -4.94 -26.81
CA LEU A 57 -9.37 -4.22 -28.01
C LEU A 57 -8.33 -5.01 -28.83
N GLY A 58 -7.72 -6.05 -28.26
CA GLY A 58 -6.74 -6.90 -28.93
C GLY A 58 -5.34 -6.29 -29.06
N ASP A 59 -5.02 -5.24 -28.30
CA ASP A 59 -3.67 -4.65 -28.27
C ASP A 59 -2.78 -5.47 -27.33
N VAL A 60 -2.08 -6.44 -27.91
CA VAL A 60 -1.22 -7.40 -27.19
C VAL A 60 -0.11 -6.70 -26.42
N GLN A 61 0.55 -5.70 -27.03
CA GLN A 61 1.69 -5.04 -26.39
C GLN A 61 1.23 -4.21 -25.20
N LEU A 62 0.19 -3.39 -25.36
CA LEU A 62 -0.33 -2.57 -24.27
C LEU A 62 -0.90 -3.45 -23.14
N LYS A 63 -1.52 -4.59 -23.48
CA LYS A 63 -2.01 -5.56 -22.51
C LYS A 63 -0.86 -6.14 -21.67
N ASN A 64 0.22 -6.56 -22.32
CA ASN A 64 1.41 -7.05 -21.66
C ASN A 64 2.05 -5.97 -20.76
N ASP A 65 2.17 -4.74 -21.24
CA ASP A 65 2.72 -3.63 -20.46
C ASP A 65 1.88 -3.36 -19.20
N LEU A 66 0.55 -3.47 -19.29
CA LEU A 66 -0.35 -3.38 -18.13
C LEU A 66 -0.20 -4.56 -17.16
N ALA A 67 -0.04 -5.79 -17.66
CA ALA A 67 0.24 -6.95 -16.79
C ALA A 67 1.53 -6.74 -16.00
N LEU A 68 2.61 -6.31 -16.66
CA LEU A 68 3.88 -6.03 -16.00
C LEU A 68 3.79 -4.86 -15.02
N GLN A 69 3.01 -3.82 -15.34
CA GLN A 69 2.73 -2.74 -14.40
C GLN A 69 1.99 -3.25 -13.15
N ILE A 70 0.95 -4.07 -13.33
CA ILE A 70 0.21 -4.68 -12.21
C ILE A 70 1.19 -5.48 -11.32
N CYS A 71 2.03 -6.31 -11.94
CA CYS A 71 3.04 -7.09 -11.23
C CYS A 71 3.98 -6.21 -10.39
N LEU A 72 4.47 -5.11 -10.96
CA LEU A 72 5.35 -4.17 -10.27
C LEU A 72 4.65 -3.54 -9.06
N GLU A 73 3.45 -3.00 -9.25
CA GLU A 73 2.69 -2.34 -8.17
C GLU A 73 2.40 -3.30 -7.01
N LEU A 74 1.98 -4.53 -7.32
CA LEU A 74 1.69 -5.54 -6.29
C LEU A 74 2.97 -6.04 -5.61
N THR A 75 4.09 -6.12 -6.33
CA THR A 75 5.38 -6.46 -5.71
C THR A 75 5.80 -5.42 -4.68
N VAL A 76 5.71 -4.14 -5.05
CA VAL A 76 6.06 -3.02 -4.15
C VAL A 76 5.12 -3.00 -2.94
N HIS A 77 3.81 -3.10 -3.19
CA HIS A 77 2.76 -3.08 -2.16
C HIS A 77 2.93 -4.20 -1.13
N THR A 78 2.98 -5.46 -1.59
CA THR A 78 3.13 -6.61 -0.69
C THR A 78 4.45 -6.56 0.09
N GLN A 79 5.51 -5.98 -0.50
CA GLN A 79 6.81 -5.85 0.17
C GLN A 79 6.78 -4.81 1.29
N ILE A 80 6.18 -3.63 1.08
CA ILE A 80 6.11 -2.61 2.15
C ILE A 80 5.22 -3.07 3.31
N GLU A 81 4.20 -3.88 3.03
CA GLU A 81 3.35 -4.45 4.08
C GLU A 81 4.10 -5.46 4.94
N GLU A 82 4.78 -6.41 4.31
CA GLU A 82 5.54 -7.44 5.03
C GLU A 82 6.73 -6.87 5.79
N GLU A 83 7.42 -5.88 5.24
CA GLU A 83 8.60 -5.28 5.88
C GLU A 83 8.24 -4.33 7.02
N LEU A 84 7.12 -3.60 6.93
CA LEU A 84 6.82 -2.48 7.81
C LEU A 84 5.43 -2.56 8.46
N PHE A 85 4.38 -2.80 7.67
CA PHE A 85 3.01 -2.73 8.19
C PHE A 85 2.68 -3.91 9.11
N TYR A 86 2.87 -5.15 8.65
CA TYR A 86 2.56 -6.35 9.43
C TYR A 86 3.35 -6.46 10.72
N PRO A 87 4.67 -6.19 10.76
CA PRO A 87 5.40 -6.16 12.03
C PRO A 87 4.83 -5.14 13.03
N ALA A 88 4.43 -3.96 12.55
CA ALA A 88 3.86 -2.92 13.40
C ALA A 88 2.47 -3.33 13.93
N VAL A 89 1.58 -3.85 13.07
CA VAL A 89 0.26 -4.33 13.47
C VAL A 89 0.40 -5.49 14.46
N ARG A 90 1.19 -6.51 14.14
CA ARG A 90 1.44 -7.67 15.01
C ARG A 90 1.93 -7.26 16.40
N SER A 91 2.87 -6.31 16.47
CA SER A 91 3.43 -5.84 17.74
C SER A 91 2.38 -5.21 18.66
N GLU A 92 1.39 -4.52 18.09
CA GLU A 92 0.42 -3.74 18.85
C GLU A 92 -0.92 -4.46 19.07
N THR A 93 -1.32 -5.36 18.15
CA THR A 93 -2.57 -6.12 18.26
C THR A 93 -2.36 -7.51 18.85
N GLY A 94 -1.16 -8.09 18.70
CA GLY A 94 -0.88 -9.48 19.04
C GLY A 94 -1.57 -10.51 18.14
N ASP A 95 -2.19 -10.08 17.03
CA ASP A 95 -2.90 -10.97 16.10
C ASP A 95 -1.93 -11.65 15.12
N GLU A 96 -1.34 -12.75 15.57
CA GLU A 96 -0.44 -13.58 14.77
C GLU A 96 -1.17 -14.33 13.64
N THR A 97 -2.45 -14.63 13.81
CA THR A 97 -3.20 -15.46 12.85
C THR A 97 -3.49 -14.65 11.60
N MET A 98 -4.07 -13.47 11.77
CA MET A 98 -4.40 -12.58 10.66
C MET A 98 -3.16 -12.21 9.83
N VAL A 99 -2.04 -11.87 10.49
CA VAL A 99 -0.79 -11.53 9.80
C VAL A 99 -0.21 -12.73 9.07
N ARG A 100 -0.24 -13.93 9.66
CA ARG A 100 0.25 -15.14 8.99
C ARG A 100 -0.60 -15.46 7.76
N ASP A 101 -1.92 -15.33 7.87
CA ASP A 101 -2.84 -15.66 6.78
C ASP A 101 -2.62 -14.67 5.61
N ALA A 102 -2.50 -13.36 5.88
CA ALA A 102 -2.13 -12.36 4.87
C ALA A 102 -0.77 -12.65 4.18
N ILE A 103 0.27 -13.06 4.92
CA ILE A 103 1.56 -13.46 4.34
C ILE A 103 1.42 -14.70 3.43
N GLN A 104 0.52 -15.62 3.77
CA GLN A 104 0.28 -16.81 2.96
C GLN A 104 -0.44 -16.45 1.64
N GLU A 105 -1.37 -15.50 1.67
CA GLU A 105 -2.00 -14.95 0.47
C GLU A 105 -0.99 -14.19 -0.41
N HIS A 106 -0.10 -13.41 0.20
CA HIS A 106 0.99 -12.74 -0.52
C HIS A 106 1.92 -13.73 -1.22
N ALA A 107 2.16 -14.91 -0.65
CA ALA A 107 2.95 -15.94 -1.31
C ALA A 107 2.29 -16.40 -2.62
N GLU A 108 0.96 -16.61 -2.63
CA GLU A 108 0.21 -16.95 -3.85
C GLU A 108 0.27 -15.80 -4.88
N VAL A 109 0.08 -14.56 -4.43
CA VAL A 109 0.19 -13.36 -5.29
C VAL A 109 1.59 -13.28 -5.93
N LYS A 110 2.65 -13.50 -5.17
CA LYS A 110 4.04 -13.47 -5.65
C LYS A 110 4.35 -14.60 -6.64
N GLU A 111 3.82 -15.79 -6.43
CA GLU A 111 3.94 -16.91 -7.39
C GLU A 111 3.28 -16.57 -8.73
N LEU A 112 2.08 -15.99 -8.70
CA LEU A 112 1.36 -15.55 -9.90
C LEU A 112 2.09 -14.41 -10.62
N ILE A 113 2.65 -13.45 -9.87
CA ILE A 113 3.49 -12.38 -10.43
C ILE A 113 4.70 -12.95 -11.16
N ALA A 114 5.44 -13.86 -10.51
CA ALA A 114 6.61 -14.49 -11.11
C ALA A 114 6.23 -15.28 -12.37
N HIS A 115 5.05 -15.92 -12.38
CA HIS A 115 4.55 -16.61 -13.55
C HIS A 115 4.30 -15.63 -14.70
N ILE A 116 3.52 -14.57 -14.48
CA ILE A 116 3.19 -13.54 -15.49
C ILE A 116 4.45 -12.90 -16.06
N GLN A 117 5.43 -12.56 -15.23
CA GLN A 117 6.69 -11.96 -15.67
C GLN A 117 7.53 -12.89 -16.57
N GLY A 118 7.29 -14.20 -16.51
CA GLY A 118 7.95 -15.20 -17.36
C GLY A 118 7.19 -15.54 -18.65
N MET A 119 5.96 -15.04 -18.83
CA MET A 119 5.11 -15.35 -19.99
C MET A 119 5.49 -14.51 -21.22
N ALA A 120 5.18 -15.02 -22.41
CA ALA A 120 5.24 -14.22 -23.63
C ALA A 120 4.06 -13.25 -23.69
N ALA A 121 4.23 -12.10 -24.35
CA ALA A 121 3.18 -11.08 -24.44
C ALA A 121 1.89 -11.60 -25.12
N ASP A 122 2.03 -12.53 -26.07
CA ASP A 122 0.94 -13.18 -26.82
C ASP A 122 0.57 -14.57 -26.26
N ASP A 123 1.02 -14.91 -25.05
CA ASP A 123 0.68 -16.17 -24.41
C ASP A 123 -0.84 -16.29 -24.23
N GLN A 124 -1.39 -17.44 -24.64
CA GLN A 124 -2.83 -17.72 -24.60
C GLN A 124 -3.37 -17.77 -23.17
N ASP A 125 -2.52 -18.09 -22.18
CA ASP A 125 -2.90 -18.27 -20.78
C ASP A 125 -2.74 -16.96 -19.96
N MET A 126 -2.25 -15.88 -20.58
CA MET A 126 -1.98 -14.60 -19.92
C MET A 126 -3.25 -14.03 -19.25
N ASP A 127 -4.38 -14.04 -19.94
CA ASP A 127 -5.62 -13.47 -19.43
C ASP A 127 -6.17 -14.27 -18.23
N ASP A 128 -6.06 -15.60 -18.29
CA ASP A 128 -6.49 -16.47 -17.20
C ASP A 128 -5.60 -16.30 -15.96
N THR A 129 -4.30 -16.13 -16.15
CA THR A 129 -3.33 -15.94 -15.06
C THR A 129 -3.49 -14.56 -14.42
N VAL A 130 -3.67 -13.50 -15.21
CA VAL A 130 -3.99 -12.15 -14.68
C VAL A 130 -5.32 -12.15 -13.94
N ALA A 131 -6.32 -12.91 -14.40
CA ALA A 131 -7.58 -13.07 -13.69
C ALA A 131 -7.45 -13.84 -12.37
N MET A 132 -6.53 -14.83 -12.28
CA MET A 132 -6.19 -15.49 -11.02
C MET A 132 -5.54 -14.51 -10.04
N LEU A 133 -4.53 -13.76 -10.50
CA LEU A 133 -3.86 -12.74 -9.70
C LEU A 133 -4.85 -11.71 -9.15
N ARG A 134 -5.79 -11.26 -10.00
CA ARG A 134 -6.86 -10.35 -9.60
C ARG A 134 -7.73 -10.91 -8.48
N ARG A 135 -8.14 -12.18 -8.56
CA ARG A 135 -8.98 -12.79 -7.52
C ARG A 135 -8.23 -12.93 -6.20
N ALA A 136 -6.97 -13.34 -6.26
CA ALA A 136 -6.11 -13.45 -5.07
C ALA A 136 -5.99 -12.10 -4.36
N ILE A 137 -5.69 -11.03 -5.10
CA ILE A 137 -5.56 -9.69 -4.49
C ILE A 137 -6.92 -9.09 -4.07
N GLU A 138 -8.01 -9.34 -4.80
CA GLU A 138 -9.35 -8.88 -4.38
C GLU A 138 -9.78 -9.54 -3.05
N HIS A 139 -9.44 -10.81 -2.83
CA HIS A 139 -9.69 -11.50 -1.57
C HIS A 139 -8.87 -10.89 -0.44
N HIS A 140 -7.55 -10.78 -0.65
CA HIS A 140 -6.61 -10.19 0.31
C HIS A 140 -7.04 -8.78 0.77
N VAL A 141 -7.32 -7.89 -0.19
CA VAL A 141 -7.77 -6.51 0.08
C VAL A 141 -9.06 -6.48 0.90
N GLU A 142 -10.00 -7.39 0.62
CA GLU A 142 -11.25 -7.46 1.38
C GLU A 142 -10.98 -7.77 2.86
N GLU A 143 -10.10 -8.73 3.15
CA GLU A 143 -9.78 -9.11 4.53
C GLU A 143 -9.04 -8.00 5.27
N GLU A 144 -8.05 -7.37 4.62
CA GLU A 144 -7.33 -6.27 5.24
C GLU A 144 -8.22 -5.06 5.54
N GLU A 145 -9.01 -4.61 4.56
CA GLU A 145 -9.85 -3.42 4.75
C GLU A 145 -11.01 -3.65 5.72
N ARG A 146 -11.53 -4.88 5.77
CA ARG A 146 -12.62 -5.26 6.68
C ARG A 146 -12.13 -5.49 8.11
N ASP A 147 -10.98 -6.15 8.27
CA ASP A 147 -10.55 -6.69 9.55
C ASP A 147 -9.24 -6.05 10.04
N MET A 148 -8.14 -6.12 9.28
CA MET A 148 -6.82 -5.67 9.75
C MET A 148 -6.73 -4.15 9.92
N PHE A 149 -7.16 -3.37 8.94
CA PHE A 149 -7.07 -1.91 8.96
C PHE A 149 -7.91 -1.29 10.09
N PRO A 150 -9.16 -1.71 10.34
CA PRO A 150 -9.90 -1.25 11.51
C PRO A 150 -9.24 -1.64 12.83
N GLN A 151 -8.55 -2.78 12.92
CA GLN A 151 -7.79 -3.13 14.12
C GLN A 151 -6.56 -2.23 14.30
N ALA A 152 -5.78 -2.01 13.25
CA ALA A 152 -4.62 -1.11 13.26
C ALA A 152 -5.02 0.33 13.65
N ARG A 153 -6.20 0.80 13.22
CA ARG A 153 -6.74 2.11 13.62
C ARG A 153 -7.14 2.19 15.09
N ARG A 154 -7.49 1.06 15.72
CA ARG A 154 -7.92 0.98 17.13
C ARG A 154 -6.77 0.67 18.09
N SER A 155 -5.63 0.23 17.58
CA SER A 155 -4.43 -0.04 18.36
C SER A 155 -3.57 1.21 18.55
N ASP A 156 -2.45 1.05 19.26
CA ASP A 156 -1.53 2.14 19.56
C ASP A 156 -0.48 2.38 18.45
N VAL A 157 -0.52 1.63 17.32
CA VAL A 157 0.37 1.80 16.15
C VAL A 157 0.40 3.25 15.71
N ASP A 158 1.58 3.89 15.65
CA ASP A 158 1.73 5.23 15.09
C ASP A 158 1.60 5.20 13.56
N LEU A 159 0.35 5.20 13.07
CA LEU A 159 0.03 5.14 11.65
C LEU A 159 0.53 6.37 10.87
N GLY A 160 0.77 7.50 11.53
CA GLY A 160 1.32 8.70 10.89
C GLY A 160 2.80 8.50 10.55
N ARG A 161 3.59 8.07 11.55
CA ARG A 161 5.00 7.72 11.35
C ARG A 161 5.18 6.53 10.43
N LEU A 162 4.34 5.51 10.55
CA LEU A 162 4.38 4.34 9.68
C LEU A 162 4.11 4.70 8.22
N ARG A 163 3.21 5.68 7.97
CA ARG A 163 2.98 6.20 6.61
C ARG A 163 4.25 6.75 5.97
N GLU A 164 5.03 7.52 6.73
CA GLU A 164 6.28 8.10 6.24
C GLU A 164 7.28 7.00 5.87
N GLN A 165 7.43 5.98 6.74
CA GLN A 165 8.30 4.84 6.48
C GLN A 165 7.86 4.03 5.26
N LEU A 166 6.56 3.78 5.11
CA LEU A 166 6.00 3.09 3.96
C LEU A 166 6.24 3.89 2.67
N ALA A 167 6.01 5.20 2.69
CA ALA A 167 6.22 6.07 1.53
C ALA A 167 7.69 6.10 1.09
N ASP A 168 8.62 6.29 2.04
CA ASP A 168 10.06 6.30 1.76
C ASP A 168 10.52 4.95 1.19
N ARG A 169 10.06 3.85 1.78
CA ARG A 169 10.41 2.51 1.32
C ARG A 169 9.83 2.20 -0.05
N LYS A 170 8.59 2.62 -0.30
CA LYS A 170 7.92 2.50 -1.58
C LYS A 170 8.69 3.25 -2.68
N GLU A 171 9.07 4.50 -2.44
CA GLU A 171 9.86 5.29 -3.41
C GLU A 171 11.21 4.60 -3.71
N GLN A 172 11.87 4.06 -2.69
CA GLN A 172 13.11 3.31 -2.88
C GLN A 172 12.91 2.06 -3.75
N LEU A 173 11.88 1.26 -3.47
CA LEU A 173 11.57 0.06 -4.25
C LEU A 173 11.22 0.40 -5.70
N GLU A 174 10.40 1.42 -5.92
CA GLU A 174 10.05 1.90 -7.26
C GLU A 174 11.30 2.34 -8.03
N HIS A 175 12.23 3.06 -7.38
CA HIS A 175 13.51 3.44 -7.98
C HIS A 175 14.37 2.22 -8.32
N ASP A 176 14.55 1.29 -7.38
CA ASP A 176 15.41 0.11 -7.53
C ASP A 176 14.91 -0.85 -8.61
N MET A 177 13.58 -0.97 -8.76
CA MET A 177 12.93 -1.81 -9.77
C MET A 177 12.78 -1.10 -11.13
N GLY A 178 13.28 0.14 -11.26
CA GLY A 178 13.21 0.90 -12.50
C GLY A 178 11.78 1.28 -12.89
N ALA A 179 10.87 1.41 -11.92
CA ALA A 179 9.50 1.84 -12.13
C ALA A 179 9.50 3.30 -12.62
N SER A 180 9.41 3.49 -13.94
CA SER A 180 9.10 4.79 -14.52
C SER A 180 7.60 4.84 -14.80
N PRO A 181 6.84 5.84 -14.30
CA PRO A 181 5.42 5.92 -14.60
C PRO A 181 5.25 5.98 -16.12
N LEU A 182 4.52 5.00 -16.68
CA LEU A 182 4.17 4.97 -18.09
C LEU A 182 3.58 6.34 -18.46
N ARG A 183 4.33 7.12 -19.24
CA ARG A 183 3.90 8.43 -19.70
C ARG A 183 2.57 8.25 -20.42
N ARG A 184 1.49 8.78 -19.82
CA ARG A 184 0.19 8.90 -20.47
C ARG A 184 0.40 9.61 -21.80
N GLY A 185 0.22 8.87 -22.91
CA GLY A 185 0.58 9.31 -24.25
C GLY A 185 0.03 10.69 -24.57
N SER A 186 0.94 11.64 -24.81
CA SER A 186 0.63 12.85 -25.55
C SER A 186 0.46 12.46 -27.00
N HIS A 187 -0.78 12.50 -27.47
CA HIS A 187 -1.10 12.64 -28.89
C HIS A 187 -0.34 13.86 -29.43
N GLU A 188 0.83 13.65 -30.05
CA GLU A 188 1.43 14.69 -30.89
C GLU A 188 0.66 14.74 -32.19
N ALA A 189 -0.12 15.81 -32.33
CA ALA A 189 -0.78 16.20 -33.57
C ALA A 189 0.29 16.53 -34.61
N VAL A 190 0.45 15.67 -35.62
CA VAL A 190 1.13 16.00 -36.86
C VAL A 190 0.33 17.10 -37.55
N GLY A 191 0.87 18.32 -37.51
CA GLY A 191 0.23 19.49 -38.09
C GLY A 191 1.24 20.57 -38.38
N GLU A 192 2.12 20.35 -39.37
CA GLU A 192 2.85 21.46 -39.98
C GLU A 192 2.62 21.50 -41.49
N ARG A 193 1.81 22.49 -41.86
CA ARG A 193 1.48 22.90 -43.23
C ARG A 193 2.69 23.64 -43.77
N SER A 194 3.31 23.12 -44.82
CA SER A 194 4.34 23.87 -45.56
C SER A 194 3.65 24.96 -46.39
N ALA A 195 3.82 26.21 -45.95
CA ALA A 195 3.52 27.39 -46.74
C ALA A 195 4.73 27.69 -47.65
N ILE A 196 4.54 27.55 -48.95
CA ILE A 196 5.43 28.15 -49.96
C ILE A 196 4.63 29.27 -50.60
N GLY A 197 5.05 30.51 -50.32
CA GLY A 197 4.58 31.72 -50.97
C GLY A 197 5.73 32.42 -51.69
N GLN A 198 5.35 33.10 -52.79
CA GLN A 198 6.08 34.10 -53.60
C GLN A 198 7.07 33.49 -54.62
N ALA A 199 6.91 33.58 -55.95
CA ALA A 199 6.49 34.67 -56.85
C ALA A 199 7.36 35.93 -56.73
N ASP A 200 8.34 36.12 -57.63
CA ASP A 200 8.27 37.10 -58.74
C ASP A 200 9.59 37.19 -59.54
N SER A 201 9.43 37.57 -60.81
CA SER A 201 10.41 37.96 -61.86
C SER A 201 11.19 36.88 -62.62
#